data_AF-A0A3N4M7S4-F1
#
_entry.id   AF-A0A3N4M7S4-F1
#
_cell.length_a   1.000
_cell.length_b   1.000
_cell.length_c   1.000
_cell.angle_alpha   90.00
_cell.angle_beta   90.00
_cell.angle_gamma   90.00
#
_symmetry.space_group_name_H-M   'P 1'
#
loop_
_entity.id
_entity.type
_entity.pdbx_description
1 polymer ?
#
loop_
_entity_poly.entity_id
_entity_poly.type
_entity_poly.pdbx_seq_one_letter_code
_entity_poly.pdbx_strand_id
1 'polypeptide(L)'
;MKKTINIVCLLILLLAAACKKEGDFVVKPLKAIEPVTFAGGYVLGDTLTLYFDGVKMRDYFGPIGSDWETTRIAFEEDRASMELKRKKTGETVYQKTFDIKDADNAIPKLYFDGAKMQPAYTYPTPQGAEYTANFYLDFPAGSGTADISLEMIEYRMDGNTPVILGVTSVPIASNIQPGKWTEYVTLPMMPTLPNTHPESGFAPYICVKKAGKNEYYVVNKDEEIFTTIERNSLQLQLPDEYTTNGLVQSYHLYGKTYSGISAVISNDLVRVFPK
;
A
#
# COMPACT_ATOMS: atom_id res chain seq x y z
N MET A 1 -30.47 -32.08 -21.21
CA MET A 1 -30.39 -31.51 -19.84
C MET A 1 -29.74 -30.13 -19.78
N LYS A 2 -28.49 -29.91 -20.23
CA LYS A 2 -27.85 -28.57 -20.17
C LYS A 2 -28.60 -27.46 -20.95
N LYS A 3 -29.17 -27.78 -22.12
CA LYS A 3 -29.98 -26.82 -22.93
C LYS A 3 -31.31 -26.45 -22.25
N THR A 4 -31.97 -27.39 -21.58
CA THR A 4 -33.26 -27.16 -20.91
C THR A 4 -33.11 -26.30 -19.65
N ILE A 5 -32.03 -26.51 -18.89
CA ILE A 5 -31.72 -25.70 -17.69
C ILE A 5 -31.41 -24.24 -18.07
N ASN A 6 -30.65 -24.00 -19.15
CA ASN A 6 -30.36 -22.65 -19.61
C ASN A 6 -31.61 -21.90 -20.10
N ILE A 7 -32.56 -22.58 -20.77
CA ILE A 7 -33.81 -21.96 -21.23
C ILE A 7 -34.71 -21.63 -20.04
N VAL A 8 -34.81 -22.51 -19.04
CA VAL A 8 -35.63 -22.28 -17.83
C VAL A 8 -35.07 -21.11 -17.01
N CYS A 9 -33.75 -21.02 -16.82
CA CYS A 9 -33.13 -19.87 -16.14
C CYS A 9 -33.37 -18.56 -16.89
N LEU A 10 -33.29 -18.56 -18.23
CA LEU A 10 -33.56 -17.39 -19.06
C LEU A 10 -35.02 -16.94 -18.96
N LEU A 11 -35.97 -17.90 -18.98
CA LEU A 11 -37.40 -17.63 -18.83
C LEU A 11 -37.75 -17.08 -17.45
N ILE A 12 -37.13 -17.58 -16.38
CA ILE A 12 -37.32 -17.08 -15.02
C ILE A 12 -36.79 -15.63 -14.90
N LEU A 13 -35.64 -15.32 -15.50
CA LEU A 13 -35.11 -13.95 -15.56
C LEU A 13 -36.03 -13.00 -16.34
N LEU A 14 -36.61 -13.46 -17.46
CA LEU A 14 -37.57 -12.67 -18.25
C LEU A 14 -38.89 -12.43 -17.50
N LEU A 15 -39.39 -13.44 -16.77
CA LEU A 15 -40.60 -13.32 -15.96
C LEU A 15 -40.41 -12.39 -14.75
N ALA A 16 -39.21 -12.41 -14.14
CA ALA A 16 -38.87 -11.52 -13.03
C ALA A 16 -38.69 -10.06 -13.48
N ALA A 17 -38.15 -9.82 -14.69
CA ALA A 17 -38.01 -8.48 -15.26
C ALA A 17 -39.36 -7.80 -15.55
N ALA A 18 -40.43 -8.57 -15.76
CA ALA A 18 -41.78 -8.05 -16.00
C ALA A 18 -42.61 -7.90 -14.72
N CYS A 19 -42.13 -8.39 -13.57
CA CYS A 19 -42.84 -8.23 -12.29
C CYS A 19 -42.60 -6.83 -11.73
N LYS A 20 -43.69 -6.15 -11.35
CA LYS A 20 -43.63 -4.93 -10.55
C LYS A 20 -44.02 -5.26 -9.11
N LYS A 21 -43.24 -4.82 -8.13
CA LYS A 21 -43.60 -4.86 -6.71
C LYS A 21 -43.73 -3.43 -6.24
N GLU A 22 -44.89 -3.08 -5.68
CA GLU A 22 -45.17 -1.72 -5.16
C GLU A 22 -45.02 -0.58 -6.20
N GLY A 23 -45.20 -0.88 -7.49
CA GLY A 23 -45.15 0.10 -8.58
C GLY A 23 -43.84 0.12 -9.36
N ASP A 24 -42.76 -0.40 -8.77
CA ASP A 24 -41.43 -0.47 -9.39
C ASP A 24 -41.13 -1.86 -9.95
N PHE A 25 -40.36 -1.91 -11.03
CA PHE A 25 -39.87 -3.18 -11.57
C PHE A 25 -38.99 -3.88 -10.54
N VAL A 26 -39.20 -5.19 -10.37
CA VAL A 26 -38.38 -6.04 -9.49
C VAL A 26 -36.92 -6.07 -9.94
N VAL A 27 -36.67 -5.85 -11.24
CA VAL A 27 -35.35 -5.59 -11.81
C VAL A 27 -35.42 -4.25 -12.55
N LYS A 28 -34.70 -3.24 -12.08
CA LYS A 28 -34.64 -1.95 -12.79
C LYS A 28 -33.87 -2.11 -14.10
N PRO A 29 -34.37 -1.57 -15.22
CA PRO A 29 -33.67 -1.64 -16.49
C PRO A 29 -32.37 -0.81 -16.42
N LEU A 30 -31.25 -1.40 -16.82
CA LEU A 30 -29.99 -0.70 -16.99
C LEU A 30 -30.04 0.18 -18.25
N LYS A 31 -29.66 1.45 -18.14
CA LYS A 31 -29.49 2.36 -19.28
C LYS A 31 -28.14 2.13 -20.00
N ALA A 32 -27.06 1.96 -19.25
CA ALA A 32 -25.74 1.64 -19.79
C ALA A 32 -24.82 1.00 -18.74
N ILE A 33 -23.67 0.50 -19.23
CA ILE A 33 -22.54 0.07 -18.41
C ILE A 33 -21.30 0.78 -18.92
N GLU A 34 -20.81 1.78 -18.18
CA GLU A 34 -19.66 2.59 -18.60
C GLU A 34 -18.43 2.28 -17.75
N PRO A 35 -17.23 2.29 -18.34
CA PRO A 35 -15.98 2.18 -17.58
C PRO A 35 -15.73 3.43 -16.75
N VAL A 36 -15.03 3.24 -15.62
CA VAL A 36 -14.50 4.32 -14.80
C VAL A 36 -13.01 4.13 -14.66
N THR A 37 -12.29 5.21 -14.90
CA THR A 37 -10.82 5.21 -14.79
C THR A 37 -10.40 5.86 -13.49
N PHE A 38 -9.67 5.12 -12.65
CA PHE A 38 -8.98 5.70 -11.51
C PHE A 38 -7.57 6.10 -11.93
N ALA A 39 -7.19 7.36 -11.74
CA ALA A 39 -5.80 7.81 -11.93
C ALA A 39 -4.85 7.33 -10.80
N GLY A 40 -5.34 6.44 -9.93
CA GLY A 40 -4.63 5.85 -8.81
C GLY A 40 -4.76 6.66 -7.52
N GLY A 41 -3.88 6.39 -6.56
CA GLY A 41 -3.86 7.11 -5.30
C GLY A 41 -3.32 6.28 -4.14
N TYR A 42 -3.56 6.76 -2.93
CA TYR A 42 -3.08 6.11 -1.71
C TYR A 42 -3.98 6.41 -0.51
N VAL A 43 -4.23 5.40 0.34
CA VAL A 43 -4.99 5.49 1.59
C VAL A 43 -4.11 5.12 2.77
N LEU A 44 -4.02 6.02 3.76
CA LEU A 44 -3.37 5.78 5.05
C LEU A 44 -4.38 5.64 6.18
N GLY A 45 -4.03 4.84 7.19
CA GLY A 45 -4.76 4.74 8.45
C GLY A 45 -6.09 4.02 8.31
N ASP A 46 -7.19 4.78 8.24
CA ASP A 46 -8.50 4.15 8.10
C ASP A 46 -8.75 3.66 6.68
N THR A 47 -9.25 2.44 6.56
CA THR A 47 -9.68 1.87 5.28
C THR A 47 -10.85 2.69 4.74
N LEU A 48 -10.84 2.97 3.44
CA LEU A 48 -11.98 3.60 2.76
C LEU A 48 -12.82 2.54 2.04
N THR A 49 -14.14 2.59 2.20
CA THR A 49 -15.07 1.76 1.43
C THR A 49 -15.65 2.57 0.28
N LEU A 50 -15.53 2.04 -0.92
CA LEU A 50 -16.12 2.55 -2.15
C LEU A 50 -17.58 2.13 -2.25
N TYR A 51 -18.44 3.12 -2.49
CA TYR A 51 -19.85 2.93 -2.82
C TYR A 51 -20.18 3.54 -4.17
N PHE A 52 -21.09 2.90 -4.89
CA PHE A 52 -21.80 3.48 -6.04
C PHE A 52 -23.30 3.42 -5.78
N ASP A 53 -23.97 4.56 -5.78
CA ASP A 53 -25.41 4.70 -5.50
C ASP A 53 -25.83 3.96 -4.21
N GLY A 54 -25.00 4.05 -3.17
CA GLY A 54 -25.23 3.40 -1.89
C GLY A 54 -24.89 1.90 -1.84
N VAL A 55 -24.49 1.30 -2.97
CA VAL A 55 -24.05 -0.10 -3.04
C VAL A 55 -22.56 -0.20 -2.79
N LYS A 56 -22.17 -1.01 -1.79
CA LYS A 56 -20.76 -1.28 -1.48
C LYS A 56 -20.10 -2.03 -2.63
N MET A 57 -18.97 -1.53 -3.09
CA MET A 57 -18.15 -2.19 -4.12
C MET A 57 -16.92 -2.86 -3.55
N ARG A 58 -16.01 -2.09 -2.93
CA ARG A 58 -14.74 -2.62 -2.41
C ARG A 58 -14.16 -1.73 -1.31
N ASP A 59 -13.17 -2.27 -0.61
CA ASP A 59 -12.40 -1.55 0.40
C ASP A 59 -10.99 -1.21 -0.15
N TYR A 60 -10.48 -0.02 0.19
CA TYR A 60 -9.16 0.49 -0.17
C TYR A 60 -8.30 0.73 1.08
N PHE A 61 -7.09 0.18 1.06
CA PHE A 61 -6.04 0.40 2.05
C PHE A 61 -4.68 0.34 1.35
N GLY A 62 -3.83 1.35 1.57
CA GLY A 62 -2.60 1.52 0.78
C GLY A 62 -2.89 2.02 -0.64
N PRO A 63 -2.21 1.52 -1.68
CA PRO A 63 -2.41 1.96 -3.05
C PRO A 63 -3.88 1.86 -3.51
N ILE A 64 -4.39 2.93 -4.12
CA ILE A 64 -5.69 2.94 -4.80
C ILE A 64 -5.46 2.64 -6.28
N GLY A 65 -6.21 1.69 -6.81
CA GLY A 65 -6.13 1.26 -8.20
C GLY A 65 -5.78 -0.21 -8.33
N SER A 66 -6.19 -0.80 -9.44
CA SER A 66 -5.79 -2.12 -9.90
C SER A 66 -5.36 -1.93 -11.34
N ASP A 67 -4.11 -2.22 -11.67
CA ASP A 67 -3.61 -2.13 -13.06
C ASP A 67 -4.29 -3.15 -14.00
N TRP A 68 -5.11 -4.05 -13.44
CA TRP A 68 -5.62 -5.24 -14.12
C TRP A 68 -7.15 -5.28 -14.24
N GLU A 69 -7.89 -4.42 -13.54
CA GLU A 69 -9.36 -4.43 -13.52
C GLU A 69 -9.94 -3.05 -13.83
N THR A 70 -10.53 -2.89 -15.01
CA THR A 70 -11.37 -1.72 -15.31
C THR A 70 -12.65 -1.80 -14.48
N THR A 71 -12.83 -0.88 -13.53
CA THR A 71 -14.10 -0.75 -12.81
C THR A 71 -15.17 -0.27 -13.78
N ARG A 72 -16.36 -0.86 -13.75
CA ARG A 72 -17.51 -0.46 -14.56
C ARG A 72 -18.69 -0.09 -13.66
N ILE A 73 -19.39 0.98 -13.99
CA ILE A 73 -20.64 1.36 -13.34
C ILE A 73 -21.79 0.91 -14.21
N ALA A 74 -22.81 0.31 -13.60
CA ALA A 74 -24.10 0.09 -14.23
C ALA A 74 -25.02 1.28 -13.91
N PHE A 75 -25.45 2.01 -14.95
CA PHE A 75 -26.31 3.18 -14.81
C PHE A 75 -27.78 2.73 -14.86
N GLU A 76 -28.50 2.85 -13.75
CA GLU A 76 -29.98 2.76 -13.73
C GLU A 76 -30.62 4.07 -14.18
N GLU A 77 -29.95 5.20 -13.89
CA GLU A 77 -30.33 6.56 -14.27
C GLU A 77 -29.23 7.24 -15.09
N ASP A 78 -29.48 8.46 -15.57
CA ASP A 78 -28.50 9.22 -16.35
C ASP A 78 -27.27 9.62 -15.52
N ARG A 79 -27.34 9.49 -14.19
CA ARG A 79 -26.28 9.85 -13.25
C ARG A 79 -26.09 8.75 -12.22
N ALA A 80 -24.84 8.58 -11.79
CA ALA A 80 -24.45 7.70 -10.70
C ALA A 80 -23.55 8.45 -9.71
N SER A 81 -23.71 8.22 -8.42
CA SER A 81 -22.91 8.83 -7.35
C SER A 81 -21.94 7.83 -6.77
N MET A 82 -20.65 8.18 -6.81
CA MET A 82 -19.60 7.50 -6.08
C MET A 82 -19.35 8.19 -4.76
N GLU A 83 -19.17 7.40 -3.70
CA GLU A 83 -18.72 7.88 -2.41
C GLU A 83 -17.53 7.03 -1.92
N LEU A 84 -16.53 7.67 -1.32
CA LEU A 84 -15.58 6.99 -0.44
C LEU A 84 -15.94 7.32 0.99
N LYS A 85 -16.22 6.28 1.78
CA LYS A 85 -16.59 6.41 3.20
C LYS A 85 -15.53 5.76 4.07
N ARG A 86 -15.22 6.40 5.19
CA ARG A 86 -14.37 5.81 6.23
C ARG A 86 -15.01 4.53 6.76
N LYS A 87 -14.28 3.42 6.74
CA LYS A 87 -14.83 2.12 7.12
C LYS A 87 -15.21 2.08 8.60
N LYS A 88 -14.45 2.75 9.48
CA LYS A 88 -14.74 2.77 10.92
C LYS A 88 -15.93 3.64 11.29
N THR A 89 -16.12 4.79 10.62
CA THR A 89 -17.12 5.80 11.03
C THR A 89 -18.32 5.92 10.09
N GLY A 90 -18.22 5.45 8.84
CA GLY A 90 -19.22 5.65 7.80
C GLY A 90 -19.24 7.06 7.19
N GLU A 91 -18.35 7.94 7.64
CA GLU A 91 -18.23 9.32 7.16
C GLU A 91 -17.78 9.37 5.70
N THR A 92 -18.53 10.07 4.84
CA THR A 92 -18.15 10.34 3.45
C THR A 92 -17.01 11.36 3.42
N VAL A 93 -15.86 10.96 2.86
CA VAL A 93 -14.67 11.81 2.72
C VAL A 93 -14.39 12.23 1.27
N TYR A 94 -15.02 11.55 0.31
CA TYR A 94 -15.00 11.90 -1.10
C TYR A 94 -16.34 11.59 -1.73
N GLN A 95 -16.80 12.44 -2.64
CA GLN A 95 -17.96 12.17 -3.48
C GLN A 95 -17.70 12.67 -4.90
N LYS A 96 -18.13 11.89 -5.89
CA LYS A 96 -18.13 12.29 -7.30
C LYS A 96 -19.41 11.79 -7.97
N THR A 97 -20.05 12.64 -8.76
CA THR A 97 -21.16 12.26 -9.62
C THR A 97 -20.66 12.05 -11.04
N PHE A 98 -21.09 10.96 -11.66
CA PHE A 98 -20.86 10.62 -13.06
C PHE A 98 -22.14 10.85 -13.85
N ASP A 99 -21.98 11.23 -15.12
CA ASP A 99 -23.08 11.36 -16.07
C ASP A 99 -22.84 10.35 -17.21
N ILE A 100 -23.88 9.65 -17.62
CA ILE A 100 -23.81 8.64 -18.70
C ILE A 100 -23.31 9.22 -20.03
N LYS A 101 -23.40 10.56 -20.20
CA LYS A 101 -22.93 11.26 -21.40
C LYS A 101 -21.48 11.74 -21.29
N ASP A 102 -20.87 11.64 -20.11
CA ASP A 102 -19.46 11.99 -19.91
C ASP A 102 -18.58 10.83 -20.40
N ALA A 103 -17.79 11.10 -21.44
CA ALA A 103 -16.91 10.12 -22.04
C ALA A 103 -15.68 9.78 -21.18
N ASP A 104 -15.30 10.69 -20.26
CA ASP A 104 -14.04 10.56 -19.52
C ASP A 104 -14.23 9.78 -18.22
N ASN A 105 -15.36 9.98 -17.52
CA ASN A 105 -15.72 9.31 -16.25
C ASN A 105 -14.50 9.02 -15.34
N ALA A 106 -13.62 10.01 -15.20
CA ALA A 106 -12.30 9.83 -14.60
C ALA A 106 -12.29 10.27 -13.14
N ILE A 107 -11.71 9.45 -12.27
CA ILE A 107 -11.45 9.80 -10.87
C ILE A 107 -10.01 10.29 -10.79
N PRO A 108 -9.75 11.51 -10.26
CA PRO A 108 -8.41 12.05 -10.16
C PRO A 108 -7.56 11.17 -9.23
N LYS A 109 -6.24 11.40 -9.23
CA LYS A 109 -5.37 10.75 -8.25
C LYS A 109 -5.76 11.26 -6.86
N LEU A 110 -5.88 10.35 -5.90
CA LEU A 110 -6.41 10.66 -4.57
C LEU A 110 -5.42 10.29 -3.47
N TYR A 111 -5.25 11.15 -2.47
CA TYR A 111 -4.49 10.85 -1.25
C TYR A 111 -5.39 11.00 -0.03
N PHE A 112 -5.57 9.94 0.77
CA PHE A 112 -6.23 10.00 2.07
C PHE A 112 -5.19 9.92 3.18
N ASP A 113 -5.11 10.96 4.01
CA ASP A 113 -4.11 11.10 5.08
C ASP A 113 -4.53 10.42 6.41
N GLY A 114 -5.65 9.69 6.42
CA GLY A 114 -6.25 9.11 7.61
C GLY A 114 -7.38 9.95 8.22
N ALA A 115 -7.53 11.20 7.80
CA ALA A 115 -8.60 12.11 8.24
C ALA A 115 -9.40 12.68 7.06
N LYS A 116 -8.73 13.17 6.01
CA LYS A 116 -9.36 13.83 4.87
C LYS A 116 -8.69 13.46 3.55
N MET A 117 -9.44 13.69 2.47
CA MET A 117 -8.93 13.57 1.12
C MET A 117 -8.13 14.80 0.73
N GLN A 118 -7.03 14.56 0.04
CA GLN A 118 -6.14 15.56 -0.54
C GLN A 118 -5.86 15.21 -2.00
N PRO A 119 -5.59 16.20 -2.87
CA PRO A 119 -5.28 15.95 -4.27
C PRO A 119 -3.91 15.28 -4.47
N ALA A 120 -2.98 15.44 -3.52
CA ALA A 120 -1.64 14.87 -3.59
C ALA A 120 -1.02 14.73 -2.19
N TYR A 121 0.02 13.90 -2.08
CA TYR A 121 0.92 13.89 -0.93
C TYR A 121 1.97 14.99 -1.08
N THR A 122 2.19 15.78 -0.02
CA THR A 122 3.18 16.86 -0.01
C THR A 122 4.42 16.43 0.77
N TYR A 123 5.59 16.71 0.22
CA TYR A 123 6.90 16.39 0.78
C TYR A 123 7.89 17.53 0.47
N PRO A 124 9.00 17.68 1.21
CA PRO A 124 10.00 18.71 0.95
C PRO A 124 10.67 18.51 -0.42
N THR A 125 11.34 19.55 -0.90
CA THR A 125 12.23 19.43 -2.07
C THR A 125 13.59 18.94 -1.57
N PRO A 126 14.29 18.06 -2.32
CA PRO A 126 15.66 17.66 -1.96
C PRO A 126 16.58 18.87 -1.75
N GLN A 127 17.49 18.78 -0.77
CA GLN A 127 18.45 19.84 -0.45
C GLN A 127 19.88 19.33 -0.70
N GLY A 128 20.62 19.98 -1.60
CA GLY A 128 21.99 19.59 -1.93
C GLY A 128 22.11 18.12 -2.34
N ALA A 129 23.05 17.40 -1.71
CA ALA A 129 23.26 15.96 -1.90
C ALA A 129 22.58 15.10 -0.81
N GLU A 130 21.77 15.70 0.06
CA GLU A 130 21.19 14.98 1.21
C GLU A 130 20.08 14.03 0.78
N TYR A 131 20.13 12.82 1.32
CA TYR A 131 19.05 11.86 1.23
C TYR A 131 18.27 11.95 2.52
N THR A 132 16.97 12.21 2.42
CA THR A 132 16.08 12.29 3.58
C THR A 132 14.92 11.34 3.43
N ALA A 133 14.47 10.79 4.56
CA ALA A 133 13.27 9.97 4.57
C ALA A 133 12.42 10.22 5.81
N ASN A 134 11.12 10.02 5.68
CA ASN A 134 10.20 9.87 6.81
C ASN A 134 9.39 8.58 6.68
N PHE A 135 8.82 8.17 7.80
CA PHE A 135 8.16 6.87 7.93
C PHE A 135 6.79 7.02 8.58
N TYR A 136 5.80 6.31 8.06
CA TYR A 136 4.50 6.13 8.68
C TYR A 136 4.30 4.66 8.99
N LEU A 137 4.03 4.37 10.25
CA LEU A 137 3.88 3.00 10.73
C LEU A 137 2.40 2.66 10.94
N ASP A 138 1.83 1.85 10.06
CA ASP A 138 0.44 1.39 10.13
C ASP A 138 0.38 -0.07 10.53
N PHE A 139 0.84 -0.33 11.76
CA PHE A 139 0.79 -1.63 12.39
C PHE A 139 -0.41 -1.75 13.33
N PRO A 140 -0.92 -2.97 13.59
CA PRO A 140 -2.04 -3.19 14.49
C PRO A 140 -1.84 -2.51 15.86
N ALA A 141 -2.92 -2.03 16.46
CA ALA A 141 -2.88 -1.45 17.80
C ALA A 141 -2.22 -2.42 18.80
N GLY A 142 -1.35 -1.90 19.65
CA GLY A 142 -0.61 -2.70 20.65
C GLY A 142 0.67 -3.36 20.14
N SER A 143 1.05 -3.19 18.87
CA SER A 143 2.27 -3.78 18.31
C SER A 143 3.57 -3.10 18.80
N GLY A 144 3.45 -1.95 19.46
CA GLY A 144 4.58 -1.19 20.01
C GLY A 144 5.22 -0.25 18.99
N THR A 145 6.38 0.30 19.36
CA THR A 145 7.15 1.22 18.53
C THR A 145 8.22 0.45 17.75
N ALA A 146 8.71 1.05 16.67
CA ALA A 146 9.72 0.44 15.81
C ALA A 146 10.98 1.30 15.69
N ASP A 147 12.10 0.63 15.45
CA ASP A 147 13.34 1.25 14.98
C ASP A 147 13.57 0.84 13.52
N ILE A 148 14.19 1.74 12.76
CA ILE A 148 14.69 1.47 11.42
C ILE A 148 16.20 1.56 11.47
N SER A 149 16.87 0.50 11.01
CA SER A 149 18.33 0.38 11.01
C SER A 149 18.83 -0.11 9.66
N LEU A 150 20.01 0.34 9.26
CA LEU A 150 20.80 -0.34 8.24
C LEU A 150 21.56 -1.49 8.90
N GLU A 151 21.21 -2.72 8.53
CA GLU A 151 21.90 -3.94 8.91
C GLU A 151 22.90 -4.31 7.79
N MET A 152 24.19 -4.25 8.10
CA MET A 152 25.27 -4.69 7.24
C MET A 152 25.63 -6.13 7.63
N ILE A 153 25.17 -7.10 6.83
CA ILE A 153 25.43 -8.52 7.09
C ILE A 153 26.76 -8.90 6.47
N GLU A 154 27.72 -9.30 7.29
CA GLU A 154 28.92 -9.94 6.81
C GLU A 154 28.64 -11.43 6.56
N TYR A 155 28.94 -11.90 5.35
CA TYR A 155 28.78 -13.30 4.99
C TYR A 155 29.93 -13.78 4.12
N ARG A 156 30.16 -15.08 4.11
CA ARG A 156 31.02 -15.76 3.13
C ARG A 156 30.23 -16.89 2.48
N MET A 157 30.63 -17.32 1.29
CA MET A 157 30.03 -18.49 0.66
C MET A 157 30.76 -19.76 1.09
N ASP A 158 30.01 -20.75 1.58
CA ASP A 158 30.48 -22.12 1.75
C ASP A 158 29.77 -23.00 0.71
N GLY A 159 30.45 -23.21 -0.43
CA GLY A 159 29.80 -23.70 -1.64
C GLY A 159 28.74 -22.70 -2.15
N ASN A 160 27.49 -23.14 -2.26
CA ASN A 160 26.35 -22.30 -2.64
C ASN A 160 25.56 -21.77 -1.43
N THR A 161 26.04 -22.00 -0.21
CA THR A 161 25.34 -21.61 1.02
C THR A 161 26.00 -20.39 1.64
N PRO A 162 25.28 -19.28 1.87
CA PRO A 162 25.84 -18.15 2.57
C PRO A 162 25.97 -18.45 4.07
N VAL A 163 27.16 -18.28 4.62
CA VAL A 163 27.47 -18.41 6.05
C VAL A 163 27.67 -17.02 6.63
N ILE A 164 26.83 -16.64 7.59
CA ILE A 164 26.89 -15.33 8.24
C ILE A 164 28.00 -15.32 9.28
N LEU A 165 28.81 -14.29 9.21
CA LEU A 165 29.93 -14.04 10.11
C LEU A 165 29.58 -12.99 11.16
N GLY A 166 28.72 -12.03 10.82
CA GLY A 166 28.30 -10.98 11.73
C GLY A 166 27.24 -10.07 11.12
N VAL A 167 26.63 -9.24 11.97
CA VAL A 167 25.71 -8.19 11.54
C VAL A 167 26.08 -6.91 12.28
N THR A 168 26.35 -5.84 11.51
CA THR A 168 26.59 -4.50 12.05
C THR A 168 25.35 -3.64 11.82
N SER A 169 24.79 -3.09 12.88
CA SER A 169 23.56 -2.27 12.82
C SER A 169 23.90 -0.79 12.96
N VAL A 170 23.44 0.02 12.00
CA VAL A 170 23.54 1.48 12.00
C VAL A 170 22.13 2.07 12.15
N PRO A 171 21.82 2.82 13.21
CA PRO A 171 20.48 3.36 13.42
C PRO A 171 20.15 4.45 12.38
N ILE A 172 18.94 4.43 11.85
CA ILE A 172 18.41 5.45 10.93
C ILE A 172 17.33 6.28 11.64
N ALA A 173 16.36 5.60 12.25
CA ALA A 173 15.29 6.23 13.01
C ALA A 173 14.90 5.34 14.19
N SER A 174 14.55 5.94 15.32
CA SER A 174 14.25 5.20 16.55
C SER A 174 12.93 5.61 17.16
N ASN A 175 12.29 4.67 17.86
CA ASN A 175 11.05 4.86 18.61
C ASN A 175 9.91 5.46 17.77
N ILE A 176 9.79 4.98 16.53
CA ILE A 176 8.75 5.40 15.58
C ILE A 176 7.39 4.99 16.12
N GLN A 177 6.48 5.95 16.24
CA GLN A 177 5.14 5.75 16.76
C GLN A 177 4.17 5.32 15.65
N PRO A 178 3.34 4.29 15.89
CA PRO A 178 2.25 3.96 14.99
C PRO A 178 1.27 5.11 14.75
N GLY A 179 0.74 5.19 13.54
CA GLY A 179 -0.34 6.11 13.15
C GLY A 179 0.09 7.55 12.91
N LYS A 180 1.40 7.85 12.91
CA LYS A 180 1.95 9.19 12.68
C LYS A 180 3.15 9.13 11.76
N TRP A 181 3.31 10.17 10.94
CA TRP A 181 4.54 10.41 10.21
C TRP A 181 5.64 10.83 11.19
N THR A 182 6.85 10.31 10.99
CA THR A 182 8.05 10.89 11.59
C THR A 182 8.40 12.21 10.91
N GLU A 183 9.24 13.01 11.56
CA GLU A 183 10.00 14.03 10.86
C GLU A 183 10.91 13.39 9.80
N TYR A 184 11.33 14.19 8.82
CA TYR A 184 12.34 13.76 7.86
C TYR A 184 13.70 13.65 8.55
N VAL A 185 14.30 12.47 8.45
CA VAL A 185 15.65 12.20 8.95
C VAL A 185 16.63 12.13 7.78
N THR A 186 17.83 12.64 7.96
CA THR A 186 18.92 12.48 7.01
C THR A 186 19.44 11.05 7.07
N LEU A 187 19.53 10.40 5.91
CA LEU A 187 19.98 9.03 5.80
C LEU A 187 21.52 8.97 5.85
N PRO A 188 22.09 8.01 6.59
CA PRO A 188 23.53 7.85 6.62
C PRO A 188 24.04 7.38 5.25
N MET A 189 25.24 7.80 4.90
CA MET A 189 25.98 7.21 3.78
C MET A 189 26.25 5.73 4.08
N MET A 190 26.30 4.92 3.02
CA MET A 190 26.67 3.51 3.14
C MET A 190 28.05 3.38 3.82
N PRO A 191 28.16 2.68 4.96
CA PRO A 191 29.41 2.59 5.69
C PRO A 191 30.39 1.65 5.00
N THR A 192 31.66 2.02 4.95
CA THR A 192 32.76 1.12 4.60
C THR A 192 33.19 0.37 5.85
N LEU A 193 32.95 -0.95 5.88
CA LEU A 193 33.30 -1.82 7.01
C LEU A 193 34.50 -2.70 6.66
N PRO A 194 35.43 -2.95 7.61
CA PRO A 194 36.50 -3.90 7.40
C PRO A 194 35.95 -5.33 7.47
N ASN A 195 36.39 -6.20 6.56
CA ASN A 195 36.08 -7.62 6.59
C ASN A 195 36.75 -8.29 7.80
N THR A 196 36.01 -9.14 8.51
CA THR A 196 36.54 -10.04 9.55
C THR A 196 37.13 -11.32 8.97
N HIS A 197 36.79 -11.66 7.72
CA HIS A 197 37.35 -12.81 6.99
C HIS A 197 37.82 -12.41 5.57
N PRO A 198 38.93 -12.94 5.03
CA PRO A 198 39.45 -12.52 3.72
C PRO A 198 38.48 -12.70 2.54
N GLU A 199 37.64 -13.73 2.60
CA GLU A 199 36.66 -14.08 1.56
C GLU A 199 35.24 -13.59 1.86
N SER A 200 35.05 -12.76 2.90
CA SER A 200 33.72 -12.24 3.22
C SER A 200 33.34 -11.03 2.38
N GLY A 201 32.04 -10.77 2.31
CA GLY A 201 31.46 -9.54 1.79
C GLY A 201 30.32 -9.07 2.67
N PHE A 202 29.84 -7.86 2.40
CA PHE A 202 28.72 -7.26 3.12
C PHE A 202 27.49 -7.14 2.23
N ALA A 203 26.32 -7.53 2.76
CA ALA A 203 25.02 -7.27 2.16
C ALA A 203 24.25 -6.23 3.00
N PRO A 204 23.89 -5.07 2.44
CA PRO A 204 23.14 -4.04 3.16
C PRO A 204 21.64 -4.33 3.12
N TYR A 205 20.97 -4.23 4.26
CA TYR A 205 19.52 -4.29 4.37
C TYR A 205 19.01 -3.23 5.33
N ILE A 206 18.00 -2.47 4.93
CA ILE A 206 17.37 -1.49 5.83
C ILE A 206 16.17 -2.17 6.47
N CYS A 207 16.27 -2.48 7.75
CA CYS A 207 15.31 -3.33 8.44
C CYS A 207 14.43 -2.57 9.42
N VAL A 208 13.21 -3.07 9.61
CA VAL A 208 12.31 -2.65 10.69
C VAL A 208 12.44 -3.61 11.87
N LYS A 209 12.73 -3.05 13.05
CA LYS A 209 12.95 -3.80 14.30
C LYS A 209 12.02 -3.27 15.38
N LYS A 210 11.76 -4.08 16.41
CA LYS A 210 11.05 -3.61 17.60
C LYS A 210 11.95 -2.62 18.34
N ALA A 211 11.38 -1.51 18.79
CA ALA A 211 12.18 -0.44 19.38
C ALA A 211 13.00 -0.91 20.60
N GLY A 212 14.29 -0.53 20.62
CA GLY A 212 15.21 -0.88 21.70
C GLY A 212 15.50 -2.38 21.84
N LYS A 213 15.11 -3.20 20.86
CA LYS A 213 15.34 -4.65 20.85
C LYS A 213 16.11 -5.06 19.60
N ASN A 214 16.96 -6.07 19.75
CA ASN A 214 17.57 -6.74 18.60
C ASN A 214 16.64 -7.80 18.00
N GLU A 215 15.37 -7.46 17.81
CA GLU A 215 14.34 -8.32 17.24
C GLU A 215 13.73 -7.65 16.02
N TYR A 216 13.67 -8.36 14.89
CA TYR A 216 12.91 -7.90 13.73
C TYR A 216 11.44 -7.73 14.08
N TYR A 217 10.78 -6.78 13.40
CA TYR A 217 9.41 -6.44 13.75
C TYR A 217 8.46 -7.60 13.50
N VAL A 218 8.60 -8.23 12.33
CA VAL A 218 7.90 -9.45 11.96
C VAL A 218 8.85 -10.63 12.07
N VAL A 219 8.45 -11.65 12.82
CA VAL A 219 9.23 -12.89 13.00
C VAL A 219 8.31 -14.07 12.71
N ASN A 220 8.69 -14.90 11.75
CA ASN A 220 8.09 -16.23 11.59
C ASN A 220 9.00 -17.23 12.28
N LYS A 221 8.42 -18.12 13.09
CA LYS A 221 9.19 -19.15 13.78
C LYS A 221 9.78 -20.10 12.72
N ASP A 222 11.02 -20.54 12.94
CA ASP A 222 11.74 -21.51 12.10
C ASP A 222 12.30 -20.99 10.76
N GLU A 223 12.34 -19.67 10.53
CA GLU A 223 12.94 -19.09 9.32
C GLU A 223 14.45 -18.84 9.44
N GLU A 224 15.16 -19.05 8.33
CA GLU A 224 16.54 -18.60 8.19
C GLU A 224 16.63 -17.07 8.31
N ILE A 225 17.74 -16.60 8.85
CA ILE A 225 17.96 -15.19 9.13
C ILE A 225 17.95 -14.31 7.87
N PHE A 226 18.46 -14.78 6.73
CA PHE A 226 18.37 -14.04 5.46
C PHE A 226 16.92 -13.81 5.05
N THR A 227 16.09 -14.85 5.08
CA THR A 227 14.66 -14.73 4.78
C THR A 227 13.95 -13.81 5.77
N THR A 228 14.31 -13.87 7.05
CA THR A 228 13.76 -12.99 8.07
C THR A 228 14.10 -11.53 7.79
N ILE A 229 15.35 -11.26 7.42
CA ILE A 229 15.83 -9.92 7.07
C ILE A 229 15.13 -9.40 5.83
N GLU A 230 15.08 -10.18 4.76
CA GLU A 230 14.45 -9.79 3.50
C GLU A 230 13.00 -9.37 3.72
N ARG A 231 12.25 -10.11 4.55
CA ARG A 231 10.83 -9.83 4.87
C ARG A 231 10.62 -8.62 5.76
N ASN A 232 11.67 -8.15 6.43
CA ASN A 232 11.65 -6.93 7.23
C ASN A 232 12.43 -5.79 6.56
N SER A 233 12.91 -5.99 5.33
CA SER A 233 13.73 -5.01 4.63
C SER A 233 12.87 -4.01 3.86
N LEU A 234 13.35 -2.78 3.81
CA LEU A 234 12.77 -1.64 3.09
C LEU A 234 13.61 -1.40 1.84
N GLN A 235 12.96 -1.03 0.73
CA GLN A 235 13.66 -0.61 -0.49
C GLN A 235 14.12 0.85 -0.44
N LEU A 236 14.57 1.30 0.74
CA LEU A 236 15.03 2.66 0.97
C LEU A 236 16.40 2.88 0.29
N GLN A 237 16.51 3.94 -0.52
CA GLN A 237 17.78 4.27 -1.15
C GLN A 237 18.67 5.06 -0.17
N LEU A 238 19.93 4.66 -0.05
CA LEU A 238 20.95 5.37 0.73
C LEU A 238 21.91 6.11 -0.21
N PRO A 239 22.50 7.23 0.26
CA PRO A 239 23.57 7.88 -0.49
C PRO A 239 24.84 7.04 -0.47
N ASP A 240 25.57 7.09 -1.57
CA ASP A 240 26.93 6.55 -1.74
C ASP A 240 27.97 7.69 -1.84
N GLU A 241 29.25 7.33 -1.96
CA GLU A 241 30.35 8.30 -2.03
C GLU A 241 30.33 9.19 -3.29
N TYR A 242 29.59 8.81 -4.34
CA TYR A 242 29.47 9.56 -5.60
C TYR A 242 28.16 10.35 -5.70
N THR A 243 27.35 10.33 -4.63
CA THR A 243 26.03 10.94 -4.62
C THR A 243 26.13 12.46 -4.64
N THR A 244 25.58 13.07 -5.69
CA THR A 244 25.63 14.53 -5.91
C THR A 244 24.26 15.20 -5.92
N ASN A 245 23.19 14.44 -6.16
CA ASN A 245 21.81 14.92 -6.16
C ASN A 245 21.06 14.33 -4.99
N GLY A 246 20.49 15.17 -4.12
CA GLY A 246 19.70 14.75 -2.99
C GLY A 246 18.42 14.01 -3.38
N LEU A 247 17.84 13.31 -2.42
CA LEU A 247 16.63 12.50 -2.60
C LEU A 247 15.72 12.65 -1.38
N VAL A 248 14.41 12.69 -1.61
CA VAL A 248 13.39 12.66 -0.56
C VAL A 248 12.56 11.39 -0.77
N GLN A 249 12.35 10.62 0.29
CA GLN A 249 11.55 9.40 0.27
C GLN A 249 10.54 9.41 1.42
N SER A 250 9.36 8.81 1.22
CA SER A 250 8.31 8.78 2.25
C SER A 250 7.65 7.43 2.34
N TYR A 251 8.03 6.64 3.34
CA TYR A 251 7.64 5.24 3.42
C TYR A 251 6.44 5.01 4.31
N HIS A 252 5.35 4.50 3.74
CA HIS A 252 4.28 3.87 4.48
C HIS A 252 4.59 2.39 4.70
N LEU A 253 4.63 1.97 5.97
CA LEU A 253 4.99 0.64 6.43
C LEU A 253 3.79 -0.03 7.10
N TYR A 254 3.40 -1.21 6.65
CA TYR A 254 2.33 -1.99 7.28
C TYR A 254 2.62 -3.48 7.23
N GLY A 255 2.09 -4.22 8.21
CA GLY A 255 2.27 -5.66 8.31
C GLY A 255 1.26 -6.37 7.44
N LYS A 256 1.68 -7.40 6.72
CA LYS A 256 0.74 -8.26 5.99
C LYS A 256 1.11 -9.72 6.12
N THR A 257 0.10 -10.53 6.41
CA THR A 257 0.22 -11.98 6.49
C THR A 257 -0.43 -12.61 5.27
N TYR A 258 0.30 -13.48 4.57
CA TYR A 258 -0.17 -14.25 3.42
C TYR A 258 0.15 -15.72 3.65
N SER A 259 -0.85 -16.60 3.63
CA SER A 259 -0.62 -18.05 3.78
C SER A 259 0.25 -18.43 5.00
N GLY A 260 0.11 -17.72 6.12
CA GLY A 260 0.89 -17.93 7.36
C GLY A 260 2.23 -17.20 7.41
N ILE A 261 2.70 -16.63 6.30
CA ILE A 261 3.92 -15.83 6.19
C ILE A 261 3.58 -14.37 6.50
N SER A 262 4.22 -13.80 7.52
CA SER A 262 4.14 -12.37 7.78
C SER A 262 5.35 -11.63 7.21
N ALA A 263 5.12 -10.46 6.64
CA ALA A 263 6.15 -9.55 6.15
C ALA A 263 5.77 -8.08 6.39
N VAL A 264 6.78 -7.21 6.44
CA VAL A 264 6.58 -5.76 6.38
C VAL A 264 6.45 -5.37 4.91
N ILE A 265 5.37 -4.69 4.58
CA ILE A 265 5.17 -4.10 3.25
C ILE A 265 5.50 -2.62 3.35
N SER A 266 6.30 -2.14 2.40
CA SER A 266 6.74 -0.75 2.32
C SER A 266 6.35 -0.13 1.00
N ASN A 267 5.80 1.08 1.02
CA ASN A 267 5.52 1.86 -0.19
C ASN A 267 6.08 3.27 -0.06
N ASP A 268 6.81 3.71 -1.07
CA ASP A 268 7.30 5.09 -1.16
C ASP A 268 6.23 6.00 -1.79
N LEU A 269 5.65 6.88 -0.99
CA LEU A 269 4.63 7.83 -1.44
C LEU A 269 5.19 8.87 -2.41
N VAL A 270 6.50 9.16 -2.40
CA VAL A 270 7.11 10.06 -3.39
C VAL A 270 7.03 9.46 -4.79
N ARG A 271 7.15 8.14 -4.93
CA ARG A 271 6.94 7.45 -6.22
C ARG A 271 5.48 7.43 -6.67
N VAL A 272 4.54 7.37 -5.72
CA VAL A 272 3.10 7.40 -6.02
C VAL A 272 2.65 8.80 -6.45
N PHE A 273 3.24 9.84 -5.84
CA PHE A 273 2.92 11.25 -6.08
C PHE A 273 4.19 12.05 -6.48
N PRO A 274 4.75 11.83 -7.69
CA PRO A 274 5.90 12.61 -8.14
C PRO A 274 5.53 14.08 -8.36
N LYS A 275 6.51 14.97 -8.12
CA LYS A 275 6.47 16.40 -8.46
C LYS A 275 6.88 16.65 -9.91
#